data_AF-A0A7Y5CW91-F1
#
_entry.id   AF-A0A7Y5CW91-F1
#
_cell.length_a   1.000
_cell.length_b   1.000
_cell.length_c   1.000
_cell.angle_alpha   90.00
_cell.angle_beta   90.00
_cell.angle_gamma   90.00
#
_symmetry.space_group_name_H-M   'P 1'
#
loop_
_entity.id
_entity.type
_entity.pdbx_description
1 polymer ?
#
loop_
_entity_poly.entity_id
_entity_poly.type
_entity_poly.pdbx_seq_one_letter_code
_entity_poly.pdbx_strand_id
1 'polypeptide(L)' 'MGKGDRRTKRGKIFRASNGNSRPSMQKKRGLKKQQKAAETK' A
#
# COMPACT_ATOMS: atom_id res chain seq x y z
N MET A 1 -10.78 9.78 -10.11
CA MET A 1 -11.22 9.25 -8.80
C MET A 1 -10.85 10.23 -7.67
N GLY A 2 -11.82 10.65 -6.85
CA GLY A 2 -11.66 11.73 -5.87
C GLY A 2 -11.34 11.29 -4.43
N LYS A 3 -11.36 12.24 -3.48
CA LYS A 3 -11.17 11.99 -2.03
C LYS A 3 -12.25 11.07 -1.43
N GLY A 4 -13.45 11.03 -2.03
CA GLY A 4 -14.56 10.17 -1.62
C GLY A 4 -14.40 8.68 -2.00
N ASP A 5 -13.47 8.34 -2.90
CA ASP A 5 -13.34 6.97 -3.39
C ASP A 5 -12.46 6.08 -2.48
N ARG A 6 -13.06 5.03 -1.91
CA ARG A 6 -12.40 4.11 -0.96
C ARG A 6 -11.32 3.24 -1.61
N ARG A 7 -11.35 3.05 -2.92
CA ARG A 7 -10.41 2.17 -3.63
C ARG A 7 -9.10 2.85 -3.95
N THR A 8 -9.01 4.19 -3.82
CA THR A 8 -7.83 4.95 -4.24
C THR A 8 -6.89 5.31 -3.11
N LYS A 9 -5.63 5.56 -3.47
CA LYS A 9 -4.64 6.15 -2.56
C LYS A 9 -5.14 7.47 -1.97
N ARG A 10 -5.73 8.36 -2.79
CA ARG A 10 -6.24 9.67 -2.36
C ARG A 10 -7.39 9.55 -1.36
N GLY A 11 -8.37 8.68 -1.61
CA GLY A 11 -9.49 8.51 -0.69
C GLY A 11 -9.17 7.65 0.54
N LYS A 12 -8.11 6.85 0.50
CA LYS A 12 -7.50 6.23 1.69
C LYS A 12 -6.72 7.25 2.53
N ILE A 13 -6.02 8.20 1.90
CA ILE A 13 -5.36 9.34 2.60
C ILE A 13 -6.39 10.18 3.35
N PHE A 14 -7.43 10.63 2.65
CA PHE A 14 -8.46 11.49 3.23
C PHE A 14 -9.14 10.86 4.47
N ARG A 15 -9.40 9.56 4.43
CA ARG A 15 -10.01 8.81 5.54
C ARG A 15 -9.02 8.25 6.56
N ALA A 16 -7.74 8.59 6.47
CA ALA A 16 -6.70 8.06 7.35
C ALA A 16 -6.66 6.52 7.47
N SER A 17 -7.10 5.78 6.44
CA SER A 17 -7.17 4.31 6.46
C SER A 17 -6.15 3.65 5.53
N ASN A 18 -5.80 2.40 5.84
CA ASN A 18 -4.91 1.57 5.03
C ASN A 18 -5.71 0.65 4.09
N GLY A 19 -5.04 0.12 3.07
CA GLY A 19 -5.59 -0.85 2.12
C GLY A 19 -4.56 -1.22 1.05
N ASN A 20 -4.96 -1.96 0.03
CA ASN A 20 -4.04 -2.38 -1.03
C ASN A 20 -3.42 -1.17 -1.76
N SER A 21 -4.21 -0.13 -2.03
CA SER A 21 -3.76 1.11 -2.67
C SER A 21 -2.99 2.07 -1.75
N ARG A 22 -3.01 1.84 -0.43
CA ARG A 22 -2.24 2.57 0.59
C ARG A 22 -1.79 1.59 1.69
N PRO A 23 -0.75 0.78 1.43
CA PRO A 23 -0.30 -0.22 2.37
C PRO A 23 0.38 0.42 3.58
N SER A 24 0.23 -0.22 4.75
CA SER A 24 0.93 0.18 5.97
C SER A 24 2.44 0.00 5.83
N MET A 25 3.22 0.71 6.65
CA MET A 25 4.69 0.57 6.68
C MET A 25 5.13 -0.88 6.92
N GLN A 26 4.44 -1.62 7.79
CA GLN A 26 4.72 -3.03 8.03
C GLN A 26 4.52 -3.88 6.78
N LYS A 27 3.40 -3.70 6.05
CA LYS A 27 3.18 -4.39 4.77
C LYS A 27 4.24 -4.03 3.72
N LYS A 28 4.64 -2.76 3.63
CA LYS A 28 5.72 -2.33 2.72
C LYS A 28 7.05 -3.00 3.02
N ARG A 29 7.41 -3.19 4.31
CA ARG A 29 8.62 -3.90 4.70
C ARG A 29 8.59 -5.37 4.29
N GLY A 30 7.44 -6.04 4.42
CA GLY A 30 7.23 -7.42 3.96
C GLY A 30 7.39 -7.57 2.45
N LEU A 31 6.77 -6.68 1.66
CA LEU A 31 6.89 -6.67 0.21
C LEU A 31 8.34 -6.45 -0.27
N LYS A 32 9.08 -5.54 0.37
CA LYS A 32 10.49 -5.29 0.03
C LYS A 32 11.38 -6.51 0.30
N LYS A 33 11.11 -7.28 1.36
CA LYS A 33 11.83 -8.52 1.66
C LYS A 33 11.55 -9.60 0.60
N GLN A 34 10.30 -9.75 0.18
CA GLN A 34 9.91 -10.72 -0.84
C GLN A 34 10.49 -10.39 -2.21
N GLN A 35 10.48 -9.11 -2.60
CA GLN A 35 11.10 -8.65 -3.84
C GLN A 35 12.61 -8.92 -3.86
N LYS A 36 13.32 -8.59 -2.78
CA LYS A 36 14.75 -8.90 -2.67
C LYS A 36 15.03 -10.40 -2.73
N ALA A 37 14.20 -11.24 -2.12
CA ALA A 37 14.39 -12.70 -2.14
C ALA A 37 14.08 -13.33 -3.51
N ALA A 38 13.28 -12.68 -4.35
CA ALA A 38 12.97 -13.12 -5.71
C ALA A 38 14.02 -12.66 -6.74
N GLU A 39 14.76 -11.58 -6.46
CA GLU A 39 15.80 -11.04 -7.34
C GLU A 39 17.13 -11.80 -7.23
N THR A 40 17.41 -12.45 -6.09
CA THR A 40 18.62 -13.27 -5.87
C THR A 40 18.48 -14.74 -6.27
N LYS A 41 17.46 -15.11 -7.06
CA LYS A 41 17.17 -16.50 -7.43
C LYS A 41 17.09 -16.64 -8.95
#